data_AF-A0A3N2KZS5-F1
#
_entry.id   AF-A0A3N2KZS5-F1
#
_cell.length_a   1.000
_cell.length_b   1.000
_cell.length_c   1.000
_cell.angle_alpha   90.00
_cell.angle_beta   90.00
_cell.angle_gamma   90.00
#
_symmetry.space_group_name_H-M   'P 1'
#
loop_
_entity.id
_entity.type
_entity.pdbx_description
1 polymer ?
#
loop_
_entity_poly.entity_id
_entity_poly.type
_entity_poly.pdbx_seq_one_letter_code
_entity_poly.pdbx_strand_id
1 'polypeptide(L)'
;MKENEATITMDMIVSCFKRKTDAKKMREIKEAVISAMTPPEEIFLQDSGAIESQIEALIKADRKLEKESQLEYKNGKYSLRRNKRPIPDSEMQLPADPRFKGAAGECAVMSELLFRGYNANRMIVDEGVDLVAVKENIYYYVQVKTTSVKNGRIICSIDKLRHNQYIGKQMRYIIVARTKDTADTDKNIFFLFTPEKIEECIHQKCVNVGEKGVNIKIKFHEKTQEPLLYDDKEMPIGYYMNNFNL
;
A
#
# COMPACT_ATOMS: atom_id res chain seq x y z
N MET A 1 -9.51 -24.08 55.36
CA MET A 1 -10.80 -24.72 55.02
C MET A 1 -10.84 -24.77 53.51
N LYS A 2 -10.97 -25.97 52.93
CA LYS A 2 -10.96 -26.16 51.47
C LYS A 2 -12.24 -25.54 50.90
N GLU A 3 -12.07 -24.57 50.01
CA GLU A 3 -13.16 -24.03 49.19
C GLU A 3 -13.78 -25.19 48.40
N ASN A 4 -15.10 -25.29 48.43
CA ASN A 4 -15.85 -26.26 47.64
C ASN A 4 -15.72 -25.88 46.16
N GLU A 5 -14.73 -26.44 45.47
CA GLU A 5 -14.74 -26.49 44.01
C GLU A 5 -15.95 -27.33 43.55
N ALA A 6 -17.01 -26.67 43.11
CA ALA A 6 -18.18 -27.33 42.54
C ALA A 6 -17.75 -28.13 41.29
N THR A 7 -17.57 -29.44 41.45
CA THR A 7 -17.12 -30.32 40.39
C THR A 7 -18.29 -30.61 39.45
N ILE A 8 -18.22 -30.11 38.21
CA ILE A 8 -19.27 -30.32 37.21
C ILE A 8 -19.21 -31.77 36.74
N THR A 9 -20.34 -32.48 36.77
CA THR A 9 -20.46 -33.84 36.25
C THR A 9 -21.34 -33.88 34.99
N MET A 10 -21.17 -34.93 34.18
CA MET A 10 -21.95 -35.08 32.94
C MET A 10 -23.45 -35.19 33.21
N ASP A 11 -23.85 -35.82 34.32
CA ASP A 11 -25.26 -35.93 34.72
C ASP A 11 -25.88 -34.56 35.04
N MET A 12 -25.10 -33.62 35.60
CA MET A 12 -25.56 -32.24 35.81
C MET A 12 -25.76 -31.50 34.49
N ILE A 13 -24.91 -31.75 33.49
CA ILE A 13 -25.07 -31.16 32.15
C ILE A 13 -26.35 -31.71 31.50
N VAL A 14 -26.61 -33.01 31.63
CA VAL A 14 -27.79 -33.66 31.05
C VAL A 14 -29.08 -33.19 31.73
N SER A 15 -29.07 -32.98 33.05
CA SER A 15 -30.26 -32.52 33.81
C SER A 15 -30.72 -31.10 33.45
N CYS A 16 -29.82 -30.27 32.89
CA CYS A 16 -30.15 -28.94 32.37
C CYS A 16 -31.11 -28.98 31.16
N PHE A 17 -31.36 -30.15 30.57
CA PHE A 17 -32.15 -30.28 29.36
C PHE A 17 -33.34 -31.23 29.51
N LYS A 18 -34.52 -30.75 29.14
CA LYS A 18 -35.78 -31.51 29.18
C LYS A 18 -35.83 -32.66 28.17
N ARG A 19 -35.12 -32.55 27.05
CA ARG A 19 -35.04 -33.57 25.98
C ARG A 19 -33.60 -33.99 25.76
N LYS A 20 -33.34 -35.29 25.83
CA LYS A 20 -32.01 -35.88 25.63
C LYS A 20 -31.68 -36.10 24.15
N THR A 21 -32.70 -36.25 23.31
CA THR A 21 -32.62 -36.52 21.87
C THR A 21 -32.40 -35.27 21.01
N ASP A 22 -32.43 -34.07 21.59
CA ASP A 22 -32.25 -32.85 20.81
C ASP A 22 -30.75 -32.57 20.65
N ALA A 23 -30.29 -32.50 19.39
CA ALA A 23 -28.90 -32.19 19.08
C ALA A 23 -28.54 -30.75 19.49
N LYS A 24 -27.63 -30.62 20.47
CA LYS A 24 -27.26 -29.34 21.10
C LYS A 24 -25.97 -28.77 20.55
N LYS A 25 -25.86 -27.45 20.53
CA LYS A 25 -24.59 -26.77 20.26
C LYS A 25 -23.81 -26.58 21.56
N MET A 26 -22.48 -26.60 21.46
CA MET A 26 -21.59 -26.38 22.61
C MET A 26 -21.89 -25.07 23.37
N ARG A 27 -22.24 -24.00 22.64
CA ARG A 27 -22.63 -22.71 23.25
C ARG A 27 -23.90 -22.82 24.11
N GLU A 28 -24.92 -23.52 23.61
CA GLU A 28 -26.18 -23.73 24.33
C GLU A 28 -25.97 -24.57 25.60
N ILE A 29 -25.03 -25.52 25.56
CA ILE A 29 -24.62 -26.32 26.72
C ILE A 29 -23.95 -25.46 27.79
N LYS A 30 -22.99 -24.63 27.39
CA LYS A 30 -22.33 -23.70 28.32
C LYS A 30 -23.33 -22.73 28.96
N GLU A 31 -24.17 -22.09 28.16
CA GLU A 31 -25.17 -21.12 28.65
C GLU A 31 -26.18 -21.75 29.61
N ALA A 32 -26.67 -22.97 29.32
CA ALA A 32 -27.64 -23.67 30.17
C ALA A 32 -27.05 -24.05 31.53
N VAL A 33 -25.81 -24.56 31.56
CA VAL A 33 -25.14 -24.96 32.81
C VAL A 33 -24.79 -23.74 33.66
N ILE A 34 -24.27 -22.67 33.03
CA ILE A 34 -23.98 -21.41 33.72
C ILE A 34 -25.25 -20.81 34.31
N SER A 35 -26.37 -20.81 33.55
CA SER A 35 -27.65 -20.31 34.04
C SER A 35 -28.25 -21.14 35.16
N ALA A 36 -27.98 -22.45 35.19
CA ALA A 36 -28.42 -23.33 36.29
C ALA A 36 -27.58 -23.17 37.56
N MET A 37 -26.32 -22.74 37.43
CA MET A 37 -25.40 -22.55 38.56
C MET A 37 -25.39 -21.12 39.11
N THR A 38 -25.89 -20.14 38.36
CA THR A 38 -25.96 -18.75 38.82
C THR A 38 -27.22 -18.55 39.67
N PRO A 39 -27.11 -18.10 40.93
CA PRO A 39 -28.28 -17.69 41.71
C PRO A 39 -29.03 -16.55 41.00
N PRO A 40 -30.37 -16.47 41.10
CA PRO A 40 -31.17 -15.46 40.39
C PRO A 40 -30.85 -14.00 40.78
N GLU A 41 -30.09 -13.79 41.85
CA GLU A 41 -29.68 -12.46 42.35
C GLU A 41 -28.33 -11.99 41.78
N GLU A 42 -27.55 -12.87 41.14
CA GLU A 42 -26.25 -12.54 40.55
C GLU A 42 -26.29 -12.57 39.02
N ILE A 43 -25.67 -11.56 38.39
CA ILE A 43 -25.64 -11.43 36.93
C ILE A 43 -24.43 -12.17 36.33
N PHE A 44 -23.37 -12.39 37.12
CA PHE A 44 -22.11 -12.98 36.64
C PHE A 44 -21.49 -13.92 37.68
N LEU A 45 -21.20 -15.16 37.27
CA LEU A 45 -20.30 -16.06 38.00
C LEU A 45 -18.85 -15.62 37.76
N GLN A 46 -18.12 -15.30 38.84
CA GLN A 46 -16.72 -14.89 38.79
C GLN A 46 -15.80 -15.97 38.17
N ASP A 47 -16.17 -17.25 38.28
CA ASP A 47 -15.39 -18.41 37.81
C ASP A 47 -15.89 -19.02 36.49
N SER A 48 -16.66 -18.26 35.69
CA SER A 48 -17.26 -18.76 34.44
C SER A 48 -16.26 -19.40 33.47
N GLY A 49 -15.02 -18.88 33.39
CA GLY A 49 -13.97 -19.44 32.52
C GLY A 49 -13.45 -20.83 32.93
N ALA A 50 -13.35 -21.10 34.24
CA ALA A 50 -12.93 -22.41 34.75
C ALA A 50 -14.04 -23.46 34.52
N ILE A 51 -15.29 -23.05 34.77
CA ILE A 51 -16.50 -23.84 34.50
C ILE A 51 -16.61 -24.21 33.02
N GLU A 52 -16.42 -23.24 32.12
CA GLU A 52 -16.44 -23.49 30.68
C GLU A 52 -15.38 -24.50 30.23
N SER A 53 -14.18 -24.44 30.83
CA SER A 53 -13.09 -25.35 30.50
C SER A 53 -13.39 -26.79 30.95
N GLN A 54 -14.00 -26.96 32.13
CA GLN A 54 -14.46 -28.26 32.62
C GLN A 54 -15.57 -28.84 31.74
N ILE A 55 -16.56 -28.02 31.35
CA ILE A 55 -17.63 -28.42 30.44
C ILE A 55 -17.06 -28.86 29.09
N GLU A 56 -16.09 -28.12 28.53
CA GLU A 56 -15.45 -28.51 27.28
C GLU A 56 -14.71 -29.85 27.36
N ALA A 57 -14.03 -30.12 28.48
CA ALA A 57 -13.33 -31.39 28.69
C ALA A 57 -14.30 -32.57 28.75
N LEU A 58 -15.42 -32.41 29.46
CA LEU A 58 -16.48 -33.42 29.57
C LEU A 58 -17.18 -33.67 28.23
N ILE A 59 -17.53 -32.62 27.49
CA ILE A 59 -18.14 -32.76 26.16
C ILE A 59 -17.17 -33.44 25.18
N LYS A 60 -15.86 -33.12 25.24
CA LYS A 60 -14.85 -33.77 24.40
C LYS A 60 -14.66 -35.24 24.77
N ALA A 61 -14.78 -35.61 26.04
CA ALA A 61 -14.73 -37.00 26.48
C ALA A 61 -15.99 -37.78 26.05
N ASP A 62 -17.17 -37.21 26.26
CA ASP A 62 -18.44 -37.83 25.88
C ASP A 62 -18.59 -37.98 24.35
N ARG A 63 -18.13 -37.00 23.57
CA ARG A 63 -18.14 -37.07 22.10
C ARG A 63 -17.26 -38.20 21.54
N LYS A 64 -16.23 -38.64 22.26
CA LYS A 64 -15.38 -39.78 21.85
C LYS A 64 -16.06 -41.13 22.01
N LEU A 65 -17.14 -41.20 22.79
CA LEU A 65 -17.90 -42.43 23.05
C LEU A 65 -18.89 -42.77 21.92
N GLU A 66 -19.04 -41.88 20.93
CA GLU A 66 -19.88 -42.02 19.72
C GLU A 66 -21.30 -42.56 19.98
N LYS A 67 -21.48 -43.88 20.03
CA LYS A 67 -22.78 -44.55 20.24
C LYS A 67 -23.24 -44.58 21.70
N GLU A 68 -22.32 -44.42 22.65
CA GLU A 68 -22.61 -44.38 24.11
C GLU A 68 -22.65 -42.95 24.65
N SER A 69 -22.60 -41.95 23.77
CA SER A 69 -22.65 -40.54 24.16
C SER A 69 -24.01 -40.20 24.79
N GLN A 70 -23.97 -39.48 25.91
CA GLN A 70 -25.17 -39.10 26.66
C GLN A 70 -25.92 -37.91 26.03
N LEU A 71 -25.32 -37.22 25.07
CA LEU A 71 -25.88 -36.06 24.37
C LEU A 71 -25.68 -36.16 22.85
N GLU A 72 -26.68 -35.74 22.08
CA GLU A 72 -26.49 -35.51 20.65
C GLU A 72 -25.88 -34.13 20.38
N TYR A 73 -24.88 -34.06 19.51
CA TYR A 73 -24.14 -32.83 19.21
C TYR A 73 -24.38 -32.31 17.78
N LYS A 74 -24.66 -31.01 17.66
CA LYS A 74 -24.82 -30.34 16.36
C LYS A 74 -23.58 -29.51 16.02
N ASN A 75 -22.93 -29.82 14.88
CA ASN A 75 -21.86 -28.98 14.35
C ASN A 75 -22.42 -27.65 13.82
N GLY A 76 -21.68 -26.55 14.02
CA GLY A 76 -22.02 -25.25 13.44
C GLY A 76 -21.94 -25.28 11.90
N LYS A 77 -22.78 -24.47 11.23
CA LYS A 77 -22.84 -24.37 9.76
C LYS A 77 -21.63 -23.66 9.13
N TYR A 78 -20.77 -23.06 9.96
CA TYR A 78 -19.56 -22.36 9.54
C TYR A 78 -18.35 -23.27 9.74
N SER A 79 -17.71 -23.70 8.65
CA SER A 79 -16.36 -24.22 8.70
C SER A 79 -15.38 -23.05 8.67
N LEU A 80 -14.31 -23.13 9.47
CA LEU A 80 -13.15 -22.26 9.29
C LEU A 80 -12.73 -22.40 7.82
N ARG A 81 -12.58 -21.26 7.11
CA ARG A 81 -12.00 -21.26 5.77
C ARG A 81 -10.71 -22.05 5.85
N ARG A 82 -10.62 -23.16 5.11
CA ARG A 82 -9.35 -23.90 4.98
C ARG A 82 -8.29 -22.88 4.60
N ASN A 83 -7.21 -22.81 5.37
CA ASN A 83 -6.03 -22.03 5.01
C ASN A 83 -5.71 -22.36 3.55
N LYS A 84 -5.84 -21.38 2.66
CA LYS A 84 -5.44 -21.55 1.25
C LYS A 84 -4.00 -22.05 1.30
N ARG A 85 -3.71 -23.14 0.58
CA ARG A 85 -2.33 -23.55 0.33
C ARG A 85 -1.58 -22.32 -0.20
N PRO A 86 -0.35 -22.04 0.24
CA PRO A 86 0.44 -20.96 -0.35
C PRO A 86 0.47 -21.22 -1.85
N ILE A 87 -0.01 -20.25 -2.61
CA ILE A 87 0.06 -20.27 -4.07
C ILE A 87 1.56 -20.25 -4.37
N PRO A 88 2.09 -21.12 -5.25
CA PRO A 88 3.48 -20.99 -5.68
C PRO A 88 3.69 -19.57 -6.22
N ASP A 89 4.84 -18.96 -5.94
CA ASP A 89 5.24 -17.61 -6.38
C ASP A 89 5.41 -17.52 -7.90
N SER A 90 4.43 -17.94 -8.70
CA SER A 90 4.27 -17.45 -10.05
C SER A 90 3.75 -16.03 -9.90
N GLU A 91 4.68 -15.07 -9.95
CA GLU A 91 4.43 -13.64 -10.02
C GLU A 91 3.14 -13.37 -10.81
N MET A 92 2.05 -13.06 -10.12
CA MET A 92 0.94 -12.35 -10.74
C MET A 92 1.46 -10.94 -11.02
N GLN A 93 2.26 -10.80 -12.08
CA GLN A 93 2.51 -9.52 -12.70
C GLN A 93 1.18 -9.07 -13.31
N LEU A 94 0.32 -8.47 -12.48
CA LEU A 94 -0.74 -7.63 -12.98
C LEU A 94 -0.07 -6.63 -13.93
N PRO A 95 -0.52 -6.49 -15.18
CA PRO A 95 0.04 -5.51 -16.08
C PRO A 95 -0.10 -4.15 -15.41
N ALA A 96 1.04 -3.57 -15.00
CA ALA A 96 1.04 -2.28 -14.34
C ALA A 96 0.53 -1.24 -15.33
N ASP A 97 -0.70 -0.74 -15.12
CA ASP A 97 -1.24 0.37 -15.88
C ASP A 97 -0.19 1.50 -15.90
N PRO A 98 0.20 2.03 -17.08
CA PRO A 98 1.17 3.12 -17.17
C PRO A 98 0.79 4.34 -16.31
N ARG A 99 -0.50 4.50 -15.97
CA ARG A 99 -0.98 5.51 -15.01
C ARG A 99 -0.37 5.34 -13.61
N PHE A 100 -0.16 4.12 -13.14
CA PHE A 100 0.49 3.88 -11.85
C PHE A 100 1.95 4.34 -11.87
N LYS A 101 2.63 4.20 -13.01
CA LYS A 101 4.01 4.70 -13.15
C LYS A 101 4.05 6.23 -13.09
N GLY A 102 3.10 6.91 -13.73
CA GLY A 102 2.95 8.37 -13.63
C GLY A 102 2.73 8.80 -12.19
N ALA A 103 1.71 8.25 -11.55
CA ALA A 103 1.36 8.55 -10.15
C ALA A 103 2.51 8.26 -9.18
N ALA A 104 3.24 7.16 -9.35
CA ALA A 104 4.41 6.85 -8.52
C ALA A 104 5.52 7.90 -8.63
N GLY A 105 5.75 8.43 -9.84
CA GLY A 105 6.74 9.51 -10.01
C GLY A 105 6.26 10.83 -9.42
N GLU A 106 4.98 11.17 -9.53
CA GLU A 106 4.41 12.34 -8.87
C GLU A 106 4.54 12.25 -7.34
N CYS A 107 4.21 11.08 -6.76
CA CYS A 107 4.40 10.84 -5.32
C CYS A 107 5.88 10.96 -4.92
N ALA A 108 6.81 10.44 -5.74
CA ALA A 108 8.24 10.57 -5.48
C ALA A 108 8.68 12.04 -5.45
N VAL A 109 8.29 12.84 -6.45
CA VAL A 109 8.60 14.27 -6.48
C VAL A 109 7.97 15.01 -5.31
N MET A 110 6.70 14.74 -5.01
CA MET A 110 6.01 15.35 -3.87
C MET A 110 6.74 15.06 -2.56
N SER A 111 7.19 13.81 -2.35
CA SER A 111 7.95 13.45 -1.15
C SER A 111 9.26 14.22 -1.03
N GLU A 112 10.02 14.35 -2.13
CA GLU A 112 11.28 15.10 -2.16
C GLU A 112 11.07 16.58 -1.84
N LEU A 113 9.98 17.17 -2.34
CA LEU A 113 9.61 18.56 -2.06
C LEU A 113 9.21 18.76 -0.59
N LEU A 114 8.37 17.87 -0.04
CA LEU A 114 7.98 17.91 1.37
C LEU A 114 9.20 17.82 2.30
N PHE A 115 10.14 16.90 2.03
CA PHE A 115 11.37 16.76 2.81
C PHE A 115 12.29 18.00 2.75
N ARG A 116 12.14 18.86 1.74
CA ARG A 116 12.92 20.11 1.58
C ARG A 116 12.17 21.37 2.04
N GLY A 117 11.06 21.18 2.75
CA GLY A 117 10.28 22.26 3.36
C GLY A 117 9.34 22.99 2.40
N TYR A 118 9.05 22.42 1.23
CA TYR A 118 7.97 22.92 0.39
C TYR A 118 6.64 22.34 0.89
N ASN A 119 5.60 23.17 0.95
CA ASN A 119 4.22 22.68 1.05
C ASN A 119 3.76 22.26 -0.35
N ALA A 120 3.83 20.96 -0.64
CA ALA A 120 3.49 20.40 -1.95
C ALA A 120 2.17 19.63 -1.89
N ASN A 121 1.28 19.89 -2.85
CA ASN A 121 0.00 19.20 -3.01
C ASN A 121 -0.21 18.77 -4.46
N ARG A 122 -0.87 17.63 -4.65
CA ARG A 122 -1.26 17.13 -5.97
C ARG A 122 -2.56 17.78 -6.43
N MET A 123 -2.60 18.17 -7.70
CA MET A 123 -3.81 18.73 -8.32
C MET A 123 -4.76 17.61 -8.74
N ILE A 124 -6.06 17.78 -8.47
CA ILE A 124 -7.09 16.82 -8.89
C ILE A 124 -7.43 17.00 -10.38
N VAL A 125 -7.32 18.24 -10.89
CA VAL A 125 -7.66 18.60 -12.27
C VAL A 125 -6.39 18.63 -13.13
N ASP A 126 -6.36 17.89 -14.24
CA ASP A 126 -5.24 17.86 -15.20
C ASP A 126 -5.36 19.01 -16.22
N GLU A 127 -4.82 20.18 -15.87
CA GLU A 127 -4.56 21.28 -16.81
C GLU A 127 -3.05 21.40 -17.15
N GLY A 128 -2.31 20.30 -17.06
CA GLY A 128 -0.87 20.28 -17.28
C GLY A 128 -0.01 20.70 -16.09
N VAL A 129 -0.62 20.90 -14.91
CA VAL A 129 0.05 21.02 -13.62
C VAL A 129 -0.26 19.76 -12.82
N ASP A 130 0.78 19.02 -12.44
CA ASP A 130 0.61 17.79 -11.66
C ASP A 130 0.67 18.09 -10.16
N LEU A 131 1.58 18.97 -9.73
CA LEU A 131 1.74 19.41 -8.34
C LEU A 131 1.82 20.93 -8.24
N VAL A 132 1.37 21.45 -7.10
CA VAL A 132 1.63 22.83 -6.67
C VAL A 132 2.47 22.78 -5.42
N ALA A 133 3.60 23.50 -5.42
CA ALA A 133 4.49 23.62 -4.29
C ALA A 133 4.59 25.08 -3.83
N VAL A 134 4.63 25.30 -2.52
CA VAL A 134 4.75 26.63 -1.92
C VAL A 134 5.91 26.63 -0.93
N LYS A 135 6.78 27.63 -1.03
CA LYS A 135 7.85 27.87 -0.06
C LYS A 135 8.08 29.37 0.05
N GLU A 136 8.20 29.88 1.28
CA GLU A 136 8.43 31.30 1.53
C GLU A 136 7.42 32.22 0.81
N ASN A 137 6.16 31.79 0.75
CA ASN A 137 5.05 32.49 0.07
C ASN A 137 5.19 32.61 -1.47
N ILE A 138 6.13 31.88 -2.07
CA ILE A 138 6.30 31.76 -3.52
C ILE A 138 5.63 30.47 -3.99
N TYR A 139 4.82 30.58 -5.04
CA TYR A 139 4.11 29.46 -5.67
C TYR A 139 4.88 28.92 -6.86
N TYR A 140 4.99 27.60 -6.92
CA TYR A 140 5.60 26.85 -8.00
C TYR A 140 4.60 25.85 -8.56
N TYR A 141 4.41 25.89 -9.88
CA TYR A 141 3.69 24.88 -10.62
C TYR A 141 4.68 23.82 -11.07
N VAL A 142 4.35 22.55 -10.88
CA VAL A 142 5.26 21.45 -11.21
C VAL A 142 4.57 20.48 -12.16
N GLN A 143 5.24 20.18 -13.27
CA GLN A 143 4.85 19.12 -14.18
C GLN A 143 5.87 17.98 -14.09
N VAL A 144 5.39 16.77 -13.84
CA VAL A 144 6.19 15.57 -13.62
C VAL A 144 6.14 14.66 -14.84
N LYS A 145 7.30 14.18 -15.29
CA LYS A 145 7.40 13.16 -16.35
C LYS A 145 8.22 11.97 -15.88
N THR A 146 7.54 10.85 -15.65
CA THR A 146 8.17 9.61 -15.20
C THR A 146 8.62 8.75 -16.37
N THR A 147 9.91 8.41 -16.42
CA THR A 147 10.51 7.56 -17.44
C THR A 147 11.43 6.52 -16.82
N SER A 148 11.94 5.59 -17.62
CA SER A 148 12.94 4.61 -17.19
C SER A 148 14.22 4.83 -17.96
N VAL A 149 15.36 4.64 -17.30
CA VAL A 149 16.66 4.65 -17.96
C VAL A 149 16.77 3.39 -18.82
N LYS A 150 17.04 3.55 -20.12
CA LYS A 150 17.27 2.45 -21.06
C LYS A 150 18.63 2.63 -21.72
N ASN A 151 19.54 1.67 -21.56
CA ASN A 151 20.90 1.73 -22.11
C ASN A 151 21.64 3.04 -21.79
N GLY A 152 21.54 3.51 -20.53
CA GLY A 152 22.15 4.77 -20.10
C GLY A 152 21.51 6.04 -20.71
N ARG A 153 20.35 5.92 -21.35
CA ARG A 153 19.62 7.02 -21.98
C ARG A 153 18.25 7.20 -21.34
N ILE A 154 17.84 8.45 -21.24
CA ILE A 154 16.56 8.90 -20.73
C ILE A 154 15.92 9.73 -21.84
N ILE A 155 14.68 9.41 -22.18
CA ILE A 155 13.93 10.10 -23.24
C ILE A 155 12.55 10.43 -22.69
N CYS A 156 12.17 11.69 -22.80
CA CYS A 156 10.83 12.16 -22.47
C CYS A 156 10.36 13.21 -23.46
N SER A 157 9.06 13.47 -23.46
CA SER A 157 8.44 14.51 -24.29
C SER A 157 7.48 15.34 -23.45
N ILE A 158 7.55 16.65 -23.64
CA ILE A 158 6.66 17.64 -23.02
C ILE A 158 5.74 18.17 -24.12
N ASP A 159 4.44 18.25 -23.82
CA ASP A 159 3.48 18.78 -24.78
C ASP A 159 3.78 20.26 -25.09
N LYS A 160 3.83 20.60 -26.38
CA LYS A 160 4.24 21.93 -26.83
C LYS A 160 3.23 23.02 -26.46
N LEU A 161 1.93 22.71 -26.54
CA LEU A 161 0.87 23.65 -26.19
C LEU A 161 0.91 23.95 -24.69
N ARG A 162 1.05 22.90 -23.88
CA ARG A 162 1.22 23.05 -22.43
C ARG A 162 2.48 23.86 -22.12
N HIS A 163 3.61 23.56 -22.76
CA HIS A 163 4.84 24.34 -22.55
C HIS A 163 4.63 25.84 -22.82
N ASN A 164 4.04 26.17 -23.97
CA ASN A 164 3.82 27.57 -24.36
C ASN A 164 2.86 28.32 -23.41
N GLN A 165 1.87 27.64 -22.83
CA GLN A 165 0.90 28.25 -21.89
C GLN A 165 1.54 28.69 -20.56
N TYR A 166 2.67 28.08 -20.19
CA TYR A 166 3.35 28.32 -18.92
C TYR A 166 4.67 29.09 -19.06
N ILE A 167 4.98 29.60 -20.26
CA ILE A 167 6.08 30.56 -20.46
C ILE A 167 5.81 31.80 -19.59
N GLY A 168 6.81 32.25 -18.83
CA GLY A 168 6.71 33.40 -17.92
C GLY A 168 5.95 33.13 -16.61
N LYS A 169 5.49 31.90 -16.37
CA LYS A 169 4.95 31.45 -15.07
C LYS A 169 6.03 30.70 -14.29
N GLN A 170 5.85 30.56 -12.97
CA GLN A 170 6.73 29.78 -12.10
C GLN A 170 6.54 28.25 -12.29
N MET A 171 6.62 27.77 -13.53
CA MET A 171 6.51 26.36 -13.89
C MET A 171 7.87 25.66 -13.72
N ARG A 172 7.86 24.40 -13.30
CA ARG A 172 9.04 23.54 -13.16
C ARG A 172 8.74 22.18 -13.76
N TYR A 173 9.58 21.76 -14.70
CA TYR A 173 9.50 20.44 -15.29
C TYR A 173 10.43 19.50 -14.55
N ILE A 174 9.88 18.44 -13.96
CA ILE A 174 10.66 17.45 -13.21
C ILE A 174 10.56 16.11 -13.92
N ILE A 175 11.68 15.66 -14.49
CA ILE A 175 11.79 14.35 -15.10
C ILE A 175 12.27 13.38 -14.02
N VAL A 176 11.49 12.33 -13.79
CA VAL A 176 11.84 11.23 -12.87
C VAL A 176 12.35 10.06 -13.71
N ALA A 177 13.66 9.87 -13.72
CA ALA A 177 14.29 8.74 -14.38
C ALA A 177 14.48 7.58 -13.39
N ARG A 178 13.72 6.50 -13.57
CA ARG A 178 13.84 5.29 -12.75
C ARG A 178 14.95 4.40 -13.31
N THR A 179 15.94 4.08 -12.49
CA THR A 179 17.03 3.16 -12.80
C THR A 179 17.00 1.98 -11.85
N LYS A 180 17.41 0.81 -12.34
CA LYS A 180 17.69 -0.35 -11.49
C LYS A 180 19.19 -0.34 -11.19
N ASP A 181 19.55 -0.42 -9.92
CA ASP A 181 20.94 -0.59 -9.53
C ASP A 181 21.38 -2.06 -9.65
N THR A 182 22.68 -2.31 -9.57
CA THR A 182 23.32 -3.63 -9.55
C THR A 182 22.78 -4.54 -8.43
N ALA A 183 22.22 -3.95 -7.37
CA ALA A 183 21.56 -4.64 -6.25
C ALA A 183 20.04 -4.82 -6.43
N ASP A 184 19.51 -4.67 -7.66
CA ASP A 184 18.08 -4.69 -8.02
C ASP A 184 17.20 -3.74 -7.16
N THR A 185 17.81 -2.69 -6.63
CA THR A 185 17.09 -1.62 -5.95
C THR A 185 16.70 -0.56 -6.97
N ASP A 186 15.41 -0.21 -6.98
CA ASP A 186 14.89 0.90 -7.76
C ASP A 186 15.42 2.22 -7.20
N LYS A 187 16.14 2.99 -8.02
CA LYS A 187 16.59 4.34 -7.71
C LYS A 187 15.92 5.34 -8.64
N ASN A 188 15.62 6.53 -8.10
CA ASN A 188 15.10 7.65 -8.87
C ASN A 188 16.19 8.70 -9.05
N ILE A 189 16.38 9.15 -10.28
CA ILE A 189 17.21 10.31 -10.61
C ILE A 189 16.26 11.40 -11.10
N PHE A 190 16.39 12.60 -10.54
CA PHE A 190 15.53 13.73 -10.87
C PHE A 190 16.29 14.73 -11.74
N PHE A 191 15.66 15.22 -12.80
CA PHE A 191 16.16 16.35 -13.58
C PHE A 191 15.13 17.46 -13.56
N LEU A 192 15.53 18.65 -13.10
CA LEU A 192 14.64 19.78 -12.91
C LEU A 192 14.97 20.88 -13.91
N PHE A 193 13.98 21.36 -14.64
CA PHE A 193 14.15 22.42 -15.63
C PHE A 193 13.12 23.53 -15.46
N THR A 194 13.53 24.77 -15.69
CA THR A 194 12.62 25.89 -15.88
C THR A 194 12.24 26.01 -17.38
N PRO A 195 11.13 26.69 -17.71
CA PRO A 195 10.76 26.97 -19.10
C PRO A 195 11.90 27.67 -19.86
N GLU A 196 12.54 28.68 -19.26
CA GLU A 196 13.62 29.44 -19.88
C GLU A 196 14.81 28.54 -20.21
N LYS A 197 15.13 27.59 -19.32
CA LYS A 197 16.23 26.67 -19.57
C LYS A 197 15.92 25.71 -20.73
N ILE A 198 14.68 25.25 -20.85
CA ILE A 198 14.26 24.43 -21.99
C ILE A 198 14.36 25.22 -23.29
N GLU A 199 13.92 26.48 -23.31
CA GLU A 199 14.03 27.37 -24.47
C GLU A 199 15.50 27.61 -24.87
N GLU A 200 16.38 27.86 -23.89
CA GLU A 200 17.82 27.99 -24.13
C GLU A 200 18.39 26.71 -24.77
N CYS A 201 18.03 25.54 -24.26
CA CYS A 201 18.47 24.26 -24.80
C CYS A 201 17.91 23.97 -26.20
N ILE A 202 16.70 24.44 -26.52
CA ILE A 202 16.13 24.38 -27.87
C ILE A 202 16.95 25.26 -28.81
N HIS A 203 17.21 26.51 -28.42
CA HIS A 203 17.98 27.45 -29.21
C HIS A 203 19.42 26.96 -29.48
N GLN A 204 20.04 26.33 -28.48
CA GLN A 204 21.37 25.74 -28.61
C GLN A 204 21.39 24.40 -29.37
N LYS A 205 20.23 23.90 -29.82
CA LYS A 205 20.06 22.61 -30.52
C LYS A 205 20.47 21.40 -29.69
N CYS A 206 20.30 21.49 -28.38
CA CYS A 206 20.45 20.36 -27.47
C CYS A 206 19.11 19.64 -27.26
N VAL A 207 17.98 20.33 -27.41
CA VAL A 207 16.62 19.77 -27.33
C VAL A 207 15.95 19.85 -28.70
N ASN A 208 15.25 18.77 -29.08
CA ASN A 208 14.48 18.74 -30.32
C ASN A 208 13.03 19.19 -30.10
N VAL A 209 12.49 19.99 -31.02
CA VAL A 209 11.06 20.33 -31.04
C VAL A 209 10.39 19.59 -32.20
N GLY A 210 9.58 18.59 -31.87
CA GLY A 210 8.72 17.91 -32.84
C GLY A 210 7.41 18.65 -33.08
N GLU A 211 6.53 18.08 -33.91
CA GLU A 211 5.23 18.69 -34.24
C GLU A 211 4.34 18.90 -33.00
N LYS A 212 4.29 17.91 -32.10
CA LYS A 212 3.38 17.88 -30.94
C LYS A 212 4.06 18.18 -29.61
N GLY A 213 5.38 18.11 -29.54
CA GLY A 213 6.07 18.16 -28.25
C GLY A 213 7.56 18.49 -28.34
N VAL A 214 8.08 18.93 -27.20
CA VAL A 214 9.49 19.18 -26.95
C VAL A 214 10.11 17.88 -26.43
N ASN A 215 11.05 17.31 -27.19
CA ASN A 215 11.67 16.02 -26.91
C ASN A 215 13.01 16.23 -26.20
N ILE A 216 13.07 15.83 -24.94
CA ILE A 216 14.27 15.93 -24.11
C ILE A 216 14.93 14.55 -24.05
N LYS A 217 16.20 14.49 -24.46
CA LYS A 217 17.04 13.29 -24.40
C LYS A 217 18.24 13.58 -23.51
N ILE A 218 18.48 12.70 -22.54
CA ILE A 218 19.60 12.78 -21.61
C ILE A 218 20.39 11.48 -21.71
N LYS A 219 21.71 11.56 -21.76
CA LYS A 219 22.64 10.43 -21.67
C LYS A 219 23.68 10.72 -20.60
N PHE A 220 24.33 9.69 -20.09
CA PHE A 220 25.48 9.86 -19.20
C PHE A 220 26.78 9.74 -20.01
N HIS A 221 27.73 10.64 -19.76
CA HIS A 221 29.04 10.58 -20.40
C HIS A 221 29.81 9.33 -19.93
N GLU A 222 30.41 8.57 -20.85
CA GLU A 222 31.02 7.26 -20.56
C GLU A 222 32.13 7.33 -19.49
N LYS A 223 32.99 8.34 -19.57
CA LYS A 223 34.11 8.55 -18.65
C LYS A 223 33.76 9.28 -17.35
N THR A 224 33.11 10.45 -17.43
CA THR A 224 32.84 11.31 -16.27
C THR A 224 31.55 10.95 -15.54
N GLN A 225 30.68 10.11 -16.14
CA GLN A 225 29.33 9.81 -15.65
C GLN A 225 28.46 11.06 -15.45
N GLU A 226 28.84 12.18 -16.07
CA GLU A 226 28.07 13.42 -16.00
C GLU A 226 26.85 13.33 -16.93
N PRO A 227 25.67 13.79 -16.50
CA PRO A 227 24.49 13.81 -17.36
C PRO A 227 24.62 14.92 -18.42
N LEU A 228 24.38 14.53 -19.66
CA LEU A 228 24.41 15.38 -20.84
C LEU A 228 23.05 15.38 -21.51
N LEU A 229 22.53 16.57 -21.79
CA LEU A 229 21.40 16.75 -22.67
C LEU A 229 21.93 16.74 -24.11
N TYR A 230 21.25 16.04 -25.02
CA TYR A 230 21.75 15.88 -26.39
C TYR A 230 20.67 15.86 -27.49
N ASP A 231 20.99 16.50 -28.60
CA ASP A 231 20.38 16.25 -29.91
C ASP A 231 21.43 16.49 -31.01
N ASP A 232 21.40 17.62 -31.72
CA ASP A 232 22.48 18.02 -32.66
C ASP A 232 23.76 18.43 -31.90
N LYS A 233 23.58 19.03 -30.72
CA LYS A 233 24.66 19.43 -29.81
C LYS A 233 24.45 18.82 -28.44
N GLU A 234 25.52 18.82 -27.65
CA GLU A 234 25.53 18.28 -26.28
C GLU A 234 25.76 19.39 -25.27
N MET A 235 25.06 19.34 -24.14
CA MET A 235 25.22 20.28 -23.03
C MET A 235 25.28 19.52 -21.71
N PRO A 236 26.25 19.80 -20.83
CA PRO A 236 26.26 19.25 -19.48
C PRO A 236 25.11 19.83 -18.64
N ILE A 237 24.39 18.96 -17.95
CA ILE A 237 23.24 19.32 -17.12
C ILE A 237 23.38 18.81 -15.67
N GLY A 238 24.62 18.58 -15.22
CA GLY A 238 24.91 18.11 -13.85
C GLY A 238 24.28 18.98 -12.77
N TYR A 239 24.25 20.30 -12.98
CA TYR A 239 23.61 21.26 -12.06
C TYR A 239 22.11 21.02 -11.84
N TYR A 240 21.41 20.49 -12.86
CA TYR A 240 19.97 20.27 -12.84
C TYR A 240 19.59 18.87 -12.32
N MET A 241 20.59 18.02 -12.04
CA MET A 241 20.39 16.68 -11.50
C MET A 241 20.21 16.74 -9.98
N ASN A 242 19.08 16.22 -9.49
CA ASN A 242 18.70 16.14 -8.06
C ASN A 242 18.71 17.50 -7.31
N ASN A 243 18.64 18.61 -8.05
CA ASN A 243 18.67 19.96 -7.49
C ASN A 243 17.26 20.53 -7.34
N PHE A 244 16.63 20.28 -6.19
CA PHE A 244 15.26 20.70 -5.85
C PHE A 244 15.16 22.16 -5.36
N ASN A 245 16.00 23.04 -5.88
CA ASN A 245 15.83 24.48 -5.71
C ASN A 245 14.89 24.95 -6.81
N LEU A 246 13.58 24.97 -6.49
CA LEU A 246 12.54 25.44 -7.40
C LEU A 246 12.65 26.96 -7.52
#